data_AF-A0A506ULE0-F1
#
_entry.id   AF-A0A506ULE0-F1
#
_cell.length_a   1.000
_cell.length_b   1.000
_cell.length_c   1.000
_cell.angle_alpha   90.00
_cell.angle_beta   90.00
_cell.angle_gamma   90.00
#
_symmetry.space_group_name_H-M   'P 1'
#
loop_
_entity.id
_entity.type
_entity.pdbx_description
1 polymer ?
#
loop_
_entity_poly.entity_id
_entity_poly.type
_entity_poly.pdbx_seq_one_letter_code
_entity_poly.pdbx_strand_id
1 'polypeptide(L)'
;MQRSSGRTGAAALAVALLAGGCAANCDPNQTDLYTGFGCAVGGGYDQRTRGLSQQLRDSQAASASARQALDQANAEAQSAQQNLAGRQAQLRALNLRTAQLQKRLKQASAARTLSARQEAQARSELQNIRDASRMPATENIQKVQESQKRMADLLGHI
;
A
#
# COMPACT_ATOMS: atom_id res chain seq x y z
N MET A 1 28.65 11.49 56.86
CA MET A 1 28.64 10.47 57.92
C MET A 1 29.46 9.27 57.47
N GLN A 2 30.40 8.86 58.32
CA GLN A 2 31.13 7.58 58.47
C GLN A 2 31.87 6.88 57.31
N ARG A 3 33.19 6.77 57.54
CA ARG A 3 34.19 5.84 56.99
C ARG A 3 34.13 4.46 57.66
N SER A 4 34.53 3.39 56.96
CA SER A 4 35.49 2.33 57.40
C SER A 4 35.49 1.21 56.33
N SER A 5 36.60 0.86 55.66
CA SER A 5 37.77 0.07 56.13
C SER A 5 37.33 -1.32 56.64
N GLY A 6 37.82 -2.48 56.23
CA GLY A 6 38.93 -2.88 55.38
C GLY A 6 39.19 -4.39 55.60
N ARG A 7 39.58 -5.10 54.53
CA ARG A 7 40.62 -6.14 54.44
C ARG A 7 40.66 -7.38 55.40
N THR A 8 40.85 -8.52 54.71
CA THR A 8 41.70 -9.72 54.99
C THR A 8 41.25 -10.79 55.99
N GLY A 9 41.27 -12.06 55.53
CA GLY A 9 41.68 -13.19 56.38
C GLY A 9 40.98 -14.55 56.19
N ALA A 10 41.43 -15.33 55.20
CA ALA A 10 41.68 -16.79 55.20
C ALA A 10 40.65 -17.84 55.70
N ALA A 11 40.39 -18.80 54.78
CA ALA A 11 40.34 -20.26 54.95
C ALA A 11 39.13 -20.96 55.61
N ALA A 12 38.36 -21.73 54.83
CA ALA A 12 38.39 -23.22 54.80
C ALA A 12 37.19 -23.87 54.07
N LEU A 13 37.51 -24.65 53.02
CA LEU A 13 36.94 -25.95 52.59
C LEU A 13 35.48 -26.35 52.87
N ALA A 14 34.72 -26.57 51.79
CA ALA A 14 33.90 -27.78 51.49
C ALA A 14 33.23 -27.59 50.10
N VAL A 15 33.84 -27.99 48.98
CA VAL A 15 33.65 -29.28 48.27
C VAL A 15 32.26 -29.88 48.44
N ALA A 16 31.41 -29.76 47.41
CA ALA A 16 30.54 -30.80 46.82
C ALA A 16 29.28 -30.20 46.17
N LEU A 17 29.41 -29.64 44.97
CA LEU A 17 28.31 -29.49 44.01
C LEU A 17 28.82 -29.88 42.61
N LEU A 18 29.16 -31.16 42.47
CA LEU A 18 29.30 -31.84 41.18
C LEU A 18 27.89 -32.03 40.60
N ALA A 19 27.35 -31.02 39.93
CA ALA A 19 26.22 -31.19 39.00
C ALA A 19 26.07 -30.05 37.97
N GLY A 20 27.11 -29.24 37.76
CA GLY A 20 27.14 -28.24 36.70
C GLY A 20 28.40 -28.40 35.86
N GLY A 21 28.24 -28.78 34.60
CA GLY A 21 29.28 -28.54 33.58
C GLY A 21 29.85 -29.77 32.88
N CYS A 22 29.10 -30.32 31.94
CA CYS A 22 29.62 -30.57 30.59
C CYS A 22 28.51 -30.31 29.58
N ALA A 23 28.19 -29.04 29.40
CA ALA A 23 27.84 -28.54 28.08
C ALA A 23 29.13 -28.57 27.25
N ALA A 24 29.48 -29.74 26.73
CA ALA A 24 30.61 -29.91 25.81
C ALA A 24 30.02 -30.10 24.40
N ASN A 25 29.85 -28.94 23.74
CA ASN A 25 29.98 -28.73 22.31
C ASN A 25 29.72 -29.97 21.41
N CYS A 26 28.44 -30.20 21.06
CA CYS A 26 28.11 -31.08 19.94
C CYS A 26 28.43 -30.35 18.63
N ASP A 27 29.72 -30.24 18.33
CA ASP A 27 30.23 -29.82 17.03
C ASP A 27 30.07 -31.00 16.06
N PRO A 28 29.21 -30.91 15.04
CA PRO A 28 28.98 -31.99 14.08
C PRO A 28 30.20 -32.29 13.19
N ASN A 29 31.27 -31.46 13.23
CA ASN A 29 32.51 -31.69 12.48
C ASN A 29 33.62 -32.38 13.29
N GLN A 30 33.43 -32.61 14.60
CA GLN A 30 34.41 -33.27 15.47
C GLN A 30 33.84 -34.61 15.95
N THR A 31 33.82 -35.60 15.05
CA THR A 31 33.20 -36.90 15.32
C THR A 31 34.27 -37.93 15.68
N ASP A 32 34.36 -38.25 16.98
CA ASP A 32 34.91 -39.53 17.40
C ASP A 32 33.82 -40.60 17.25
N LEU A 33 34.16 -41.72 16.61
CA LEU A 33 33.21 -42.76 16.16
C LEU A 33 32.36 -43.38 17.28
N TYR A 34 32.73 -43.20 18.54
CA TYR A 34 32.05 -43.77 19.70
C TYR A 34 31.16 -42.76 20.46
N THR A 35 31.41 -41.45 20.35
CA THR A 35 30.56 -40.40 20.95
C THR A 35 29.43 -39.98 20.03
N GLY A 36 29.58 -40.18 18.71
CA GLY A 36 28.54 -39.91 17.71
C GLY A 36 27.27 -40.76 17.82
N PHE A 37 27.36 -41.99 18.36
CA PHE A 37 26.19 -42.87 18.51
C PHE A 37 25.24 -42.41 19.63
N GLY A 38 25.73 -41.76 20.68
CA GLY A 38 24.89 -41.25 21.76
C GLY A 38 23.98 -40.09 21.34
N CYS A 39 24.43 -39.26 20.40
CA CYS A 39 23.63 -38.15 19.84
C CYS A 39 22.80 -38.56 18.62
N ALA A 40 23.16 -39.65 17.93
CA ALA A 40 22.44 -40.15 16.76
C ALA A 40 21.30 -41.12 17.09
N VAL A 41 21.37 -41.87 18.21
CA VAL A 41 20.43 -42.98 18.50
C VAL A 41 19.24 -42.60 19.40
N GLY A 42 19.28 -41.45 20.10
CA GLY A 42 18.19 -41.01 20.99
C GLY A 42 17.59 -39.66 20.61
N GLY A 43 16.57 -39.63 19.75
CA GLY A 43 15.68 -38.47 19.59
C GLY A 43 16.17 -37.30 18.72
N GLY A 44 17.47 -37.19 18.40
CA GLY A 44 18.00 -36.09 17.57
C GLY A 44 17.58 -36.14 16.10
N TYR A 45 17.42 -37.32 15.51
CA TYR A 45 16.87 -37.48 14.16
C TYR A 45 15.37 -37.11 14.13
N ASP A 46 14.59 -37.60 15.08
CA ASP A 46 13.16 -37.25 15.22
C ASP A 46 12.94 -35.77 15.53
N GLN A 47 13.87 -35.11 16.23
CA GLN A 47 13.81 -33.68 16.48
C GLN A 47 14.15 -32.87 15.21
N ARG A 48 15.11 -33.34 14.39
CA ARG A 48 15.41 -32.73 13.08
C ARG A 48 14.27 -32.91 12.08
N THR A 49 13.67 -34.10 11.98
CA THR A 49 12.53 -34.34 11.08
C THR A 49 11.30 -33.55 11.52
N ARG A 50 11.02 -33.46 12.82
CA ARG A 50 9.96 -32.58 13.35
C ARG A 50 10.24 -31.11 13.06
N GLY A 51 11.48 -30.63 13.27
CA GLY A 51 11.89 -29.27 12.94
C GLY A 51 11.75 -28.94 11.45
N LEU A 52 12.18 -29.86 10.57
CA LEU A 52 12.05 -29.70 9.12
C LEU A 52 10.58 -29.72 8.68
N SER A 53 9.76 -30.61 9.25
CA SER A 53 8.32 -30.65 8.96
C SER A 53 7.60 -29.38 9.39
N GLN A 54 8.03 -28.77 10.51
CA GLN A 54 7.49 -27.51 10.99
C GLN A 54 7.89 -26.37 10.05
N GLN A 55 9.17 -26.27 9.68
CA GLN A 55 9.64 -25.28 8.71
C GLN A 55 8.94 -25.40 7.35
N LEU A 56 8.69 -26.62 6.87
CA LEU A 56 7.94 -26.83 5.62
C LEU A 56 6.48 -26.36 5.75
N ARG A 57 5.81 -26.63 6.88
CA ARG A 57 4.46 -26.12 7.13
C ARG A 57 4.44 -24.59 7.20
N ASP A 58 5.39 -23.99 7.91
CA ASP A 58 5.50 -22.55 8.06
C ASP A 58 5.81 -21.87 6.71
N SER A 59 6.68 -22.47 5.90
CA SER A 59 7.00 -22.01 4.54
C SER A 59 5.81 -22.14 3.58
N GLN A 60 5.05 -23.23 3.66
CA GLN A 60 3.82 -23.40 2.88
C GLN A 60 2.76 -22.37 3.27
N ALA A 61 2.58 -22.13 4.58
CA ALA A 61 1.67 -21.11 5.09
C ALA A 61 2.08 -19.70 4.64
N ALA A 62 3.38 -19.37 4.72
CA ALA A 62 3.92 -18.10 4.23
C ALA A 62 3.78 -17.94 2.71
N SER A 63 3.94 -19.02 1.95
CA SER A 63 3.75 -18.99 0.50
C SER A 63 2.28 -18.79 0.13
N ALA A 64 1.35 -19.41 0.87
CA ALA A 64 -0.08 -19.24 0.68
C ALA A 64 -0.53 -17.80 1.00
N SER A 65 -0.05 -17.22 2.10
CA SER A 65 -0.36 -15.83 2.46
C SER A 65 0.25 -14.83 1.46
N ALA A 66 1.47 -15.07 0.98
CA ALA A 66 2.08 -14.26 -0.06
C ALA A 66 1.32 -14.31 -1.39
N ARG A 67 0.85 -15.49 -1.81
CA ARG A 67 -0.01 -15.64 -3.00
C ARG A 67 -1.32 -14.88 -2.85
N GLN A 68 -1.97 -15.01 -1.70
CA GLN A 68 -3.22 -14.30 -1.43
C GLN A 68 -3.03 -12.78 -1.44
N ALA A 69 -1.92 -12.27 -0.90
CA ALA A 69 -1.58 -10.85 -0.96
C ALA A 69 -1.31 -10.36 -2.40
N LEU A 70 -0.63 -11.18 -3.22
CA LEU A 70 -0.41 -10.88 -4.64
C LEU A 70 -1.73 -10.86 -5.43
N ASP A 71 -2.63 -11.81 -5.18
CA ASP A 71 -3.94 -11.85 -5.85
C ASP A 71 -4.78 -10.63 -5.48
N GLN A 72 -4.77 -10.21 -4.21
CA GLN A 72 -5.43 -8.98 -3.77
C GLN A 72 -4.83 -7.74 -4.44
N ALA A 73 -3.51 -7.60 -4.43
CA ALA A 73 -2.83 -6.47 -5.07
C ALA A 73 -3.10 -6.42 -6.59
N ASN A 74 -3.15 -7.58 -7.26
CA ASN A 74 -3.49 -7.66 -8.68
C ASN A 74 -4.94 -7.26 -8.94
N ALA A 75 -5.89 -7.69 -8.10
CA ALA A 75 -7.28 -7.29 -8.20
C ALA A 75 -7.47 -5.78 -7.97
N GLU A 76 -6.78 -5.21 -6.98
CA GLU A 76 -6.77 -3.77 -6.72
C GLU A 76 -6.16 -2.99 -7.88
N ALA A 77 -5.04 -3.46 -8.45
CA ALA A 77 -4.41 -2.83 -9.60
C ALA A 77 -5.33 -2.85 -10.85
N GLN A 78 -6.01 -3.97 -11.12
CA GLN A 78 -6.98 -4.06 -12.22
C GLN A 78 -8.16 -3.12 -12.01
N SER A 79 -8.72 -3.08 -10.79
CA SER A 79 -9.78 -2.14 -10.42
C SER A 79 -9.33 -0.69 -10.59
N ALA A 80 -8.13 -0.35 -10.14
CA ALA A 80 -7.54 0.98 -10.31
C ALA A 80 -7.36 1.35 -11.79
N GLN A 81 -6.87 0.42 -12.62
CA GLN A 81 -6.73 0.63 -14.06
C GLN A 81 -8.08 0.87 -14.76
N GLN A 82 -9.10 0.09 -14.42
CA GLN A 82 -10.46 0.28 -14.94
C GLN A 82 -11.03 1.65 -14.52
N ASN A 83 -10.85 2.03 -13.25
CA ASN A 83 -11.25 3.33 -12.73
C ASN A 83 -10.52 4.49 -13.44
N LEU A 84 -9.23 4.34 -13.73
CA LEU A 84 -8.46 5.33 -14.48
C LEU A 84 -8.95 5.47 -15.93
N ALA A 85 -9.18 4.34 -16.62
CA ALA A 85 -9.71 4.36 -17.98
C ALA A 85 -11.09 5.02 -18.05
N GLY A 86 -11.97 4.71 -17.09
CA GLY A 86 -13.29 5.35 -16.95
C GLY A 86 -13.19 6.85 -16.72
N ARG A 87 -12.32 7.29 -15.80
CA ARG A 87 -12.08 8.72 -15.53
C ARG A 87 -11.48 9.44 -16.73
N GLN A 88 -10.55 8.83 -17.45
CA GLN A 88 -9.98 9.40 -18.68
C GLN A 88 -11.03 9.54 -19.80
N ALA A 89 -11.92 8.55 -19.95
CA ALA A 89 -13.02 8.64 -20.90
C ALA A 89 -14.00 9.77 -20.53
N GLN A 90 -14.33 9.90 -19.25
CA GLN A 90 -15.17 11.00 -18.75
C GLN A 90 -14.53 12.36 -19.01
N LEU A 91 -13.23 12.54 -18.70
CA LEU A 91 -12.51 13.79 -18.98
C LEU A 91 -12.49 14.14 -20.47
N ARG A 92 -12.28 13.14 -21.35
CA ARG A 92 -12.37 13.35 -22.81
C ARG A 92 -13.76 13.82 -23.23
N ALA A 93 -14.82 13.18 -22.73
CA ALA A 93 -16.20 13.58 -23.04
C ALA A 93 -16.52 14.99 -22.53
N LEU A 94 -16.07 15.34 -21.33
CA LEU A 94 -16.20 16.68 -20.75
C LEU A 94 -15.51 17.74 -21.63
N ASN A 95 -14.27 17.47 -22.06
CA ASN A 95 -13.51 18.37 -22.92
C ASN A 95 -14.19 18.61 -24.28
N LEU A 96 -14.71 17.54 -24.90
CA LEU A 96 -15.45 17.64 -26.18
C LEU A 96 -16.71 18.51 -26.03
N ARG A 97 -17.49 18.32 -24.95
CA ARG A 97 -18.67 19.14 -24.66
C ARG A 97 -18.31 20.60 -24.44
N THR A 98 -17.27 20.89 -23.67
CA THR A 98 -16.79 22.26 -23.45
C THR A 98 -16.38 22.93 -24.77
N ALA A 99 -15.69 22.20 -25.65
CA ALA A 99 -15.32 22.70 -26.98
C ALA A 99 -16.55 22.98 -27.86
N GLN A 100 -17.58 22.14 -27.82
CA GLN A 100 -18.84 22.36 -28.53
C GLN A 100 -19.59 23.59 -27.99
N LEU A 101 -19.68 23.75 -26.67
CA LEU A 101 -20.28 24.93 -26.04
C LEU A 101 -19.55 26.22 -26.45
N GLN A 102 -18.21 26.18 -26.46
CA GLN A 102 -17.42 27.32 -26.91
C GLN A 102 -17.66 27.66 -28.39
N LYS A 103 -17.81 26.66 -29.26
CA LYS A 103 -18.18 26.88 -30.67
C LYS A 103 -19.56 27.51 -30.80
N ARG A 104 -20.56 26.99 -30.08
CA ARG A 104 -21.93 27.52 -30.08
C ARG A 104 -21.97 28.97 -29.60
N LEU A 105 -21.27 29.29 -28.52
CA LEU A 105 -21.16 30.66 -28.03
C LEU A 105 -20.57 31.60 -29.08
N LYS A 106 -19.47 31.21 -29.75
CA LYS A 106 -18.86 32.00 -30.82
C LYS A 106 -19.80 32.20 -32.02
N GLN A 107 -20.55 31.15 -32.38
CA GLN A 107 -21.53 31.23 -33.47
C GLN A 107 -22.67 32.18 -33.11
N ALA A 108 -23.23 32.05 -31.91
CA ALA A 108 -24.32 32.89 -31.43
C ALA A 108 -23.89 34.36 -31.25
N SER A 109 -22.66 34.61 -30.78
CA SER A 109 -22.11 35.97 -30.70
C SER A 109 -21.91 36.58 -32.09
N ALA A 110 -21.40 35.79 -33.05
CA ALA A 110 -21.20 36.24 -34.43
C ALA A 110 -22.53 36.52 -35.15
N ALA A 111 -23.55 35.68 -34.90
CA ALA A 111 -24.90 35.85 -35.41
C ALA A 111 -25.69 36.96 -34.67
N ARG A 112 -25.13 37.56 -33.62
CA ARG A 112 -25.78 38.55 -32.75
C ARG A 112 -27.13 38.07 -32.18
N THR A 113 -27.28 36.76 -32.01
CA THR A 113 -28.50 36.15 -31.45
C THR A 113 -28.52 36.22 -29.92
N LEU A 114 -27.39 36.55 -29.32
CA LEU A 114 -27.23 36.76 -27.88
C LEU A 114 -27.26 38.24 -27.52
N SER A 115 -27.95 38.58 -26.44
CA SER A 115 -27.77 39.87 -25.77
C SER A 115 -26.39 39.95 -25.12
N ALA A 116 -25.86 41.18 -24.94
CA ALA A 116 -24.58 41.41 -24.26
C ALA A 116 -24.53 40.79 -22.85
N ARG A 117 -25.67 40.75 -22.15
CA ARG A 117 -25.80 40.14 -20.82
C ARG A 117 -25.67 38.61 -20.89
N GLN A 118 -26.33 37.96 -21.85
CA GLN A 118 -26.23 36.51 -22.04
C GLN A 118 -24.83 36.11 -22.51
N GLU A 119 -24.20 36.89 -23.37
CA GLU A 119 -22.82 36.63 -23.79
C GLU A 119 -21.84 36.72 -22.61
N ALA A 120 -21.97 37.74 -21.76
CA ALA A 120 -21.16 37.87 -20.56
C ALA A 120 -21.37 36.70 -19.58
N GLN A 121 -22.61 36.28 -19.37
CA GLN A 121 -22.95 35.13 -18.53
C GLN A 121 -22.36 33.82 -19.09
N ALA A 122 -22.51 33.56 -20.39
CA ALA A 122 -21.97 32.36 -21.02
C ALA A 122 -20.42 32.34 -21.01
N ARG A 123 -19.77 33.50 -21.16
CA ARG A 123 -18.31 33.62 -21.02
C ARG A 123 -17.84 33.34 -19.59
N SER A 124 -18.55 33.86 -18.58
CA SER A 124 -18.25 33.58 -17.18
C SER A 124 -18.40 32.09 -16.86
N GLU A 125 -19.46 31.44 -17.36
CA GLU A 125 -19.67 30.02 -17.10
C GLU A 125 -18.63 29.13 -17.81
N LEU A 126 -18.13 29.54 -18.99
CA LEU A 126 -16.99 28.87 -19.64
C LEU A 126 -15.70 28.97 -18.81
N GLN A 127 -15.47 30.10 -18.15
CA GLN A 127 -14.32 30.25 -17.25
C GLN A 127 -14.48 29.33 -16.03
N ASN A 128 -15.67 29.31 -15.41
CA ASN A 128 -15.97 28.40 -14.30
C ASN A 128 -15.72 26.93 -14.65
N ILE A 129 -16.15 26.49 -15.84
CA ILE A 129 -15.86 25.14 -16.33
C ILE A 129 -14.36 24.90 -16.49
N ARG A 130 -13.63 25.86 -17.05
CA ARG A 130 -12.20 25.73 -17.30
C ARG A 130 -11.40 25.67 -16.00
N ASP A 131 -11.81 26.44 -14.99
CA ASP A 131 -11.16 26.46 -13.68
C ASP A 131 -11.50 25.20 -12.88
N ALA A 132 -12.75 24.76 -12.89
CA ALA A 132 -13.12 23.47 -12.30
C ALA A 132 -12.40 22.30 -12.99
N SER A 133 -12.18 22.36 -14.30
CA SER A 133 -11.45 21.31 -15.04
C SER A 133 -9.95 21.23 -14.68
N ARG A 134 -9.40 22.24 -14.01
CA ARG A 134 -8.00 22.26 -13.54
C ARG A 134 -7.81 21.65 -12.15
N MET A 135 -8.90 21.43 -11.43
CA MET A 135 -8.89 20.87 -10.07
C MET A 135 -9.00 19.32 -10.13
N PRO A 136 -8.62 18.58 -9.07
CA PRO A 136 -8.57 17.10 -9.08
C PRO A 136 -9.92 16.43 -9.37
N ALA A 137 -9.91 15.36 -10.18
CA ALA A 137 -11.12 14.77 -10.78
C ALA A 137 -12.23 14.32 -9.80
N THR A 138 -11.93 14.10 -8.52
CA THR A 138 -12.89 13.64 -7.51
C THR A 138 -13.99 14.65 -7.19
N GLU A 139 -13.71 15.96 -7.19
CA GLU A 139 -14.73 17.00 -6.92
C GLU A 139 -15.26 17.70 -8.18
N ASN A 140 -14.52 17.61 -9.29
CA ASN A 140 -14.73 18.53 -10.42
C ASN A 140 -15.69 18.03 -11.47
N ILE A 141 -15.93 16.72 -11.55
CA ILE A 141 -16.82 16.16 -12.56
C ILE A 141 -18.26 16.65 -12.36
N GLN A 142 -18.76 16.69 -11.12
CA GLN A 142 -20.12 17.15 -10.83
C GLN A 142 -20.27 18.65 -11.09
N LYS A 143 -19.35 19.47 -10.59
CA LYS A 143 -19.36 20.93 -10.80
C LYS A 143 -19.29 21.29 -12.28
N VAL A 144 -18.41 20.64 -13.05
CA VAL A 144 -18.33 20.87 -14.49
C VAL A 144 -19.61 20.44 -15.20
N GLN A 145 -20.21 19.30 -14.81
CA GLN A 145 -21.49 18.87 -15.41
C GLN A 145 -22.63 19.85 -15.14
N GLU A 146 -22.74 20.36 -13.92
CA GLU A 146 -23.77 21.34 -13.58
C GLU A 146 -23.58 22.65 -14.36
N SER A 147 -22.35 23.15 -14.44
CA SER A 147 -22.04 24.32 -15.24
C SER A 147 -22.25 24.11 -16.73
N GLN A 148 -21.99 22.90 -17.26
CA GLN A 148 -22.34 22.56 -18.64
C GLN A 148 -23.85 22.59 -18.88
N LYS A 149 -24.66 22.11 -17.92
CA LYS A 149 -26.13 22.19 -18.01
C LYS A 149 -26.62 23.63 -18.02
N ARG A 150 -26.13 24.48 -17.11
CA ARG A 150 -26.45 25.91 -17.08
C ARG A 150 -26.11 26.59 -18.40
N MET A 151 -24.96 26.27 -18.97
CA MET A 151 -24.55 26.85 -20.25
C MET A 151 -25.35 26.32 -21.44
N ALA A 152 -25.74 25.05 -21.42
CA ALA A 152 -26.62 24.48 -22.42
C ALA A 152 -28.02 25.12 -22.38
N ASP A 153 -28.52 25.48 -21.20
CA ASP A 153 -29.78 26.20 -21.01
C ASP A 153 -29.70 27.63 -21.57
N LEU A 154 -28.65 28.38 -21.19
CA LEU A 154 -28.37 29.73 -21.71
C LEU A 154 -28.24 29.76 -23.24
N LEU A 155 -27.65 28.72 -23.83
CA LEU A 155 -27.44 28.58 -25.28
C LEU A 155 -28.58 27.86 -26.01
N GLY A 156 -29.49 27.20 -25.29
CA GLY A 156 -30.61 26.43 -25.84
C GLY A 156 -31.86 27.26 -26.08
N HIS A 157 -31.92 28.46 -25.49
CA HIS A 157 -32.93 29.48 -25.76
C HIS A 157 -32.64 30.35 -26.99
N ILE A 158 -31.64 29.98 -27.79
CA ILE A 158 -31.20 30.64 -29.03
C ILE A 158 -31.58 29.75 -30.21
#